data_AF-A0A972LE60-F1
#
_entry.id   AF-A0A972LE60-F1
#
_cell.length_a   1.000
_cell.length_b   1.000
_cell.length_c   1.000
_cell.angle_alpha   90.00
_cell.angle_beta   90.00
_cell.angle_gamma   90.00
#
_symmetry.space_group_name_H-M   'P 1'
#
loop_
_entity.id
_entity.type
_entity.pdbx_description
1 polymer ?
#
loop_
_entity_poly.entity_id
_entity_poly.type
_entity_poly.pdbx_seq_one_letter_code
_entity_poly.pdbx_strand_id
1 'polypeptide(L)'
;GPVKWLGPSTDEEIIRIARAGIKRVIVVPVSFVSDHIETLYEIDILYKELAERSGIILERVDSLNTHPTFISALKEIIINAL
;
A
#
# COMPACT_ATOMS: atom_id res chain seq x y z
N GLY A 1 5.93 -11.36 -14.53
CA GLY A 1 6.02 -12.69 -15.21
C GLY A 1 5.05 -12.75 -16.38
N PRO A 2 5.12 -13.75 -17.27
CA PRO A 2 4.33 -13.81 -18.51
C PRO A 2 2.84 -14.15 -18.32
N VAL A 3 2.45 -14.59 -17.12
CA VAL A 3 1.06 -14.86 -16.76
C VAL A 3 0.34 -13.55 -16.50
N LYS A 4 -0.92 -13.43 -16.94
CA LYS A 4 -1.76 -12.26 -16.67
C LYS A 4 -2.03 -12.13 -15.17
N TRP A 5 -1.60 -11.03 -14.59
CA TRP A 5 -1.85 -10.68 -13.19
C TRP A 5 -3.26 -10.11 -13.02
N LEU A 6 -3.79 -10.19 -11.80
CA LEU A 6 -5.03 -9.51 -11.44
C LEU A 6 -4.79 -8.00 -11.48
N GLY A 7 -5.68 -7.27 -12.16
CA GLY A 7 -5.61 -5.82 -12.27
C GLY A 7 -6.79 -5.11 -11.59
N PRO A 8 -6.81 -3.76 -11.61
CA PRO A 8 -5.75 -2.90 -12.17
C PRO A 8 -4.46 -2.98 -11.36
N SER A 9 -3.31 -2.77 -11.99
CA SER A 9 -2.06 -2.62 -11.24
C SER A 9 -2.00 -1.21 -10.63
N THR A 10 -1.23 -1.07 -9.55
CA THR A 10 -1.15 0.18 -8.78
C THR A 10 -0.62 1.35 -9.63
N ASP A 11 0.33 1.11 -10.52
CA ASP A 11 0.89 2.09 -11.45
C ASP A 11 -0.12 2.57 -12.50
N GLU A 12 -0.91 1.65 -13.08
CA GLU A 12 -2.01 1.99 -13.99
C GLU A 12 -3.04 2.89 -13.28
N GLU A 13 -3.35 2.56 -12.03
CA GLU A 13 -4.33 3.30 -11.24
C GLU A 13 -3.83 4.71 -10.87
N ILE A 14 -2.56 4.87 -10.51
CA ILE A 14 -1.93 6.18 -10.26
C ILE A 14 -2.07 7.10 -11.48
N ILE A 15 -1.78 6.58 -12.69
CA ILE A 15 -1.92 7.34 -13.93
C ILE A 15 -3.38 7.68 -14.21
N ARG A 16 -4.30 6.73 -13.99
CA ARG A 16 -5.73 6.92 -14.22
C ARG A 16 -6.30 8.04 -13.34
N ILE A 17 -6.02 8.01 -12.04
CA ILE A 17 -6.52 9.03 -11.10
C ILE A 17 -5.85 10.39 -11.31
N ALA A 18 -4.58 10.42 -11.72
CA ALA A 18 -3.91 11.66 -12.10
C ALA A 18 -4.62 12.36 -13.26
N ARG A 19 -4.98 11.60 -14.31
CA ARG A 19 -5.74 12.09 -15.46
C ARG A 19 -7.15 12.57 -15.08
N ALA A 20 -7.74 11.99 -14.04
CA ALA A 20 -9.00 12.44 -13.47
C ALA A 20 -8.87 13.72 -12.61
N GLY A 21 -7.65 14.27 -12.47
CA GLY A 21 -7.41 15.52 -11.74
C GLY A 21 -7.16 15.34 -10.24
N ILE A 22 -7.07 14.12 -9.73
CA ILE A 22 -6.71 13.85 -8.33
C ILE A 22 -5.26 14.30 -8.10
N LYS A 23 -5.02 14.99 -6.97
CA LYS A 23 -3.72 15.59 -6.64
C LYS A 23 -3.08 15.01 -5.38
N ARG A 24 -3.83 14.27 -4.57
CA ARG A 24 -3.36 13.74 -3.29
C ARG A 24 -3.92 12.35 -3.08
N VAL A 25 -3.07 11.40 -2.71
CA VAL A 25 -3.41 9.98 -2.55
C VAL A 25 -2.75 9.47 -1.27
N ILE A 26 -3.52 8.69 -0.51
CA ILE A 26 -2.99 7.90 0.60
C ILE A 26 -3.07 6.43 0.21
N VAL A 27 -1.94 5.73 0.23
CA VAL A 27 -1.84 4.29 -0.05
C VAL A 27 -1.92 3.52 1.26
N VAL A 28 -2.78 2.50 1.29
CA VAL A 28 -2.98 1.60 2.43
C VAL A 28 -2.56 0.17 2.04
N PRO A 29 -1.42 -0.35 2.53
CA PRO A 29 -0.97 -1.70 2.22
C PRO A 29 -1.76 -2.72 3.06
N VAL A 30 -2.90 -3.19 2.55
CA VAL A 30 -3.81 -4.08 3.31
C VAL A 30 -3.43 -5.56 3.27
N SER A 31 -2.67 -5.98 2.25
CA SER A 31 -2.38 -7.41 2.01
C SER A 31 -1.24 -7.95 2.88
N PHE A 32 -0.51 -7.07 3.56
CA PHE A 32 0.65 -7.41 4.37
C PHE A 32 0.64 -6.60 5.66
N VAL A 33 1.17 -7.21 6.73
CA VAL A 33 1.13 -6.61 8.07
C VAL A 33 2.43 -5.91 8.45
N SER A 34 3.52 -6.16 7.73
CA SER A 34 4.85 -5.63 8.04
C SER A 34 5.47 -4.95 6.82
N ASP A 35 6.44 -4.08 7.05
CA ASP A 35 7.23 -3.51 5.97
C ASP A 35 8.16 -4.54 5.31
N HIS A 36 8.25 -4.46 3.99
CA HIS A 36 9.01 -5.36 3.10
C HIS A 36 9.24 -4.64 1.75
N ILE A 37 9.72 -5.35 0.73
CA ILE A 37 10.14 -4.72 -0.54
C ILE A 37 8.97 -4.00 -1.24
N GLU A 38 7.77 -4.57 -1.24
CA GLU A 38 6.57 -3.99 -1.84
C GLU A 38 6.16 -2.66 -1.16
N THR A 39 6.39 -2.51 0.14
CA THR A 39 6.07 -1.25 0.84
C THR A 39 7.20 -0.23 0.76
N LEU A 40 8.40 -0.61 1.18
CA LEU A 40 9.54 0.30 1.32
C LEU A 40 10.20 0.69 0.00
N TYR A 41 10.07 -0.15 -1.03
CA TYR A 41 10.68 0.11 -2.33
C TYR A 41 9.63 0.41 -3.39
N GLU A 42 8.66 -0.49 -3.61
CA GLU A 42 7.70 -0.27 -4.68
C GLU A 42 6.79 0.92 -4.38
N ILE A 43 6.16 0.99 -3.20
CA ILE A 43 5.28 2.13 -2.88
C ILE A 43 6.09 3.40 -2.60
N ASP A 44 7.01 3.35 -1.63
CA ASP A 44 7.66 4.57 -1.11
C ASP A 44 8.67 5.19 -2.08
N ILE A 45 9.17 4.43 -3.06
CA ILE A 45 10.12 4.92 -4.07
C ILE A 45 9.46 4.90 -5.44
N LEU A 46 9.20 3.73 -6.03
CA LEU A 46 8.81 3.64 -7.44
C LEU A 46 7.46 4.33 -7.73
N TYR A 47 6.45 4.05 -6.91
CA TYR A 47 5.12 4.63 -7.07
C TYR A 47 5.04 6.07 -6.59
N LYS A 48 5.78 6.44 -5.56
CA LYS A 48 5.88 7.84 -5.13
C LYS A 48 6.51 8.71 -6.21
N GLU A 49 7.59 8.24 -6.85
CA GLU A 49 8.18 8.91 -8.02
C GLU A 49 7.22 8.98 -9.22
N LEU A 50 6.50 7.89 -9.53
CA LEU A 50 5.49 7.89 -10.60
C LEU A 50 4.37 8.89 -10.33
N ALA A 51 3.90 8.94 -9.08
CA ALA A 51 2.86 9.87 -8.63
C ALA A 51 3.34 11.31 -8.76
N GLU A 52 4.56 11.62 -8.31
CA GLU A 52 5.15 12.96 -8.42
C GLU A 52 5.24 13.41 -9.89
N ARG A 53 5.77 12.56 -10.78
CA ARG A 53 5.80 12.82 -12.23
C ARG A 53 4.40 13.01 -12.84
N SER A 54 3.38 12.44 -12.21
CA SER A 54 1.97 12.56 -12.61
C SER A 54 1.24 13.73 -11.94
N GLY A 55 1.93 14.53 -11.12
CA GLY A 55 1.36 15.67 -10.39
C GLY A 55 0.50 15.29 -9.19
N ILE A 56 0.76 14.13 -8.59
CA ILE A 56 0.13 13.62 -7.36
C ILE A 56 1.15 13.65 -6.21
N ILE A 57 0.70 14.11 -5.05
CA ILE A 57 1.37 13.85 -3.77
C ILE A 57 0.84 12.51 -3.25
N LEU A 58 1.72 11.51 -3.16
CA LEU A 58 1.41 10.19 -2.65
C LEU A 58 2.10 9.99 -1.31
N GLU A 59 1.32 9.62 -0.30
CA GLU A 59 1.84 9.16 0.99
C GLU A 59 1.32 7.76 1.29
N ARG A 60 2.13 6.97 1.99
CA ARG A 60 1.74 5.63 2.46
C ARG A 60 1.50 5.69 3.96
N VAL A 61 0.52 4.94 4.46
CA VAL A 61 0.40 4.71 5.90
C VAL A 61 1.45 3.70 6.37
N ASP A 62 1.91 3.86 7.60
CA ASP A 62 2.79 2.87 8.23
C ASP A 62 2.16 1.48 8.21
N SER A 63 2.98 0.45 7.97
CA SER A 63 2.57 -0.93 8.14
C SER A 63 2.30 -1.21 9.63
N LEU A 64 1.48 -2.22 9.93
CA LEU A 64 1.12 -2.54 11.32
C LEU A 64 2.36 -2.91 12.16
N ASN A 65 3.34 -3.60 11.56
CA ASN A 65 4.61 -3.97 12.17
C ASN A 65 4.39 -4.53 13.59
N THR A 66 5.01 -3.91 14.60
CA THR A 66 4.90 -4.29 16.02
C THR A 66 3.95 -3.38 16.81
N HIS A 67 3.02 -2.70 16.14
CA HIS A 67 2.11 -1.78 16.80
C HIS A 67 1.32 -2.49 17.91
N PRO A 68 1.25 -1.94 19.15
CA PRO A 68 0.62 -2.62 20.29
C PRO A 68 -0.82 -3.07 20.05
N THR A 69 -1.60 -2.28 19.31
CA THR A 69 -2.97 -2.64 18.94
C THR A 69 -3.02 -3.87 18.03
N PHE A 70 -2.07 -4.01 17.10
CA PHE A 70 -2.02 -5.18 16.21
C PHE A 70 -1.67 -6.44 17.01
N ILE A 71 -0.68 -6.36 17.90
CA ILE A 71 -0.32 -7.48 18.79
C ILE A 71 -1.50 -7.86 19.69
N SER A 72 -2.23 -6.87 20.21
CA SER A 72 -3.42 -7.10 21.04
C SER A 72 -4.52 -7.81 20.25
N ALA A 73 -4.76 -7.41 19.00
CA ALA A 73 -5.73 -8.06 18.12
C ALA A 73 -5.34 -9.52 17.81
N LEU A 74 -4.05 -9.79 17.54
CA LEU A 74 -3.58 -11.16 17.34
C LEU A 74 -3.79 -12.03 18.58
N LYS A 75 -3.50 -11.49 19.78
CA LYS A 75 -3.78 -12.17 21.05
C LYS A 75 -5.27 -12.53 21.18
N GLU A 76 -6.16 -11.58 20.91
CA GLU A 76 -7.61 -11.81 20.98
C GLU A 76 -8.07 -12.88 19.99
N ILE A 77 -7.59 -12.84 18.75
CA ILE A 77 -7.91 -13.85 17.73
C ILE A 77 -7.49 -15.24 18.20
N ILE A 78 -6.27 -15.39 18.76
CA ILE A 78 -5.78 -16.68 19.25
C ILE A 78 -6.61 -17.18 20.45
N ILE A 79 -6.88 -16.32 21.43
CA ILE A 79 -7.66 -16.70 22.61
C ILE A 79 -9.08 -17.14 22.24
N ASN A 80 -9.72 -16.44 21.29
CA ASN A 80 -11.07 -16.76 20.85
C ASN A 80 -11.16 -18.00 19.95
N ALA A 81 -10.03 -18.50 19.45
CA ALA A 81 -9.96 -19.72 18.63
C ALA A 81 -9.78 -21.00 19.46
N LEU A 82 -9.55 -20.89 20.77
CA LEU A 82 -9.47 -21.99 21.73
C LEU A 82 -10.86 -22.35 22.28
#